data_AF-A0A1N6JHX9-F1
#
_entry.id   AF-A0A1N6JHX9-F1
#
_cell.length_a   1.000
_cell.length_b   1.000
_cell.length_c   1.000
_cell.angle_alpha   90.00
_cell.angle_beta   90.00
_cell.angle_gamma   90.00
#
_symmetry.space_group_name_H-M   'P 1'
#
loop_
_entity.id
_entity.type
_entity.pdbx_description
1 polymer ?
#
loop_
_entity_poly.entity_id
_entity_poly.type
_entity_poly.pdbx_seq_one_letter_code
_entity_poly.pdbx_strand_id
1 'polypeptide(L)'
;MKNGLRCFVLSFCLLLGNSSLVLADTNSDIETIFNWAENHYPELFVDHQVTQSVEPWRFRYYPATDIYVGMKDNEIFVLGGPWGHEHPTFIETTASLLSHISTTGENGSIAGCNTTDVPAGMVFSQNGDVVQVTTNGQCIALPDDANSNLCAVPSSPARTGISVLGSNRMTSSEIKGISIDMPGMPNPAGALQDSFAGTYCTMNAPEQTANLIVNMDVCYDMTTQFESFQDIPGMITINPPVTFSFAGTATSQVVGDCFATNATAIFDAFTEESWFRQADGSFAQIR
;
A
#
# COMPACT_ATOMS: atom_id res chain seq x y z
N MET A 1 29.71 -47.24 58.16
CA MET A 1 30.17 -46.97 56.78
C MET A 1 29.04 -47.37 55.85
N LYS A 2 28.15 -46.42 55.56
CA LYS A 2 28.09 -45.59 54.34
C LYS A 2 27.38 -46.34 53.21
N ASN A 3 26.14 -45.91 53.04
CA ASN A 3 25.07 -46.46 52.23
C ASN A 3 25.39 -46.44 50.75
N GLY A 4 24.91 -47.49 50.08
CA GLY A 4 24.88 -47.56 48.63
C GLY A 4 23.69 -46.81 48.02
N LEU A 5 23.88 -46.62 46.71
CA LEU A 5 22.86 -46.69 45.66
C LEU A 5 22.10 -45.40 45.28
N ARG A 6 22.39 -44.98 44.04
CA ARG A 6 21.59 -44.20 43.08
C ARG A 6 21.46 -42.69 43.30
N CYS A 7 21.94 -41.94 42.31
CA CYS A 7 21.25 -40.72 41.90
C CYS A 7 21.13 -40.69 40.37
N PHE A 8 19.91 -40.37 39.97
CA PHE A 8 19.33 -40.41 38.63
C PHE A 8 19.82 -39.25 37.76
N VAL A 9 19.74 -39.48 36.45
CA VAL A 9 19.81 -38.50 35.36
C VAL A 9 18.92 -37.30 35.65
N LEU A 10 19.45 -36.08 35.50
CA LEU A 10 18.65 -34.86 35.30
C LEU A 10 19.27 -34.05 34.17
N SER A 11 18.73 -34.33 32.98
CA SER A 11 18.69 -33.45 31.82
C SER A 11 18.05 -32.12 32.24
N PHE A 12 18.77 -31.00 32.09
CA PHE A 12 18.19 -29.67 32.24
C PHE A 12 18.31 -28.94 30.90
N CYS A 13 17.24 -29.09 30.12
CA CYS A 13 16.93 -28.30 28.94
C CYS A 13 16.60 -26.87 29.43
N LEU A 14 17.53 -25.93 29.29
CA LEU A 14 17.24 -24.50 29.35
C LEU A 14 17.55 -23.90 27.98
N LEU A 15 16.71 -24.26 27.02
CA LEU A 15 16.43 -23.41 25.85
C LEU A 15 15.64 -22.21 26.37
N LEU A 16 16.34 -21.17 26.82
CA LEU A 16 15.79 -19.83 26.87
C LEU A 16 15.67 -19.37 25.42
N GLY A 17 14.61 -19.83 24.76
CA GLY A 17 14.12 -19.21 23.54
C GLY A 17 13.72 -17.79 23.90
N ASN A 18 14.46 -16.83 23.36
CA ASN A 18 14.01 -15.44 23.32
C ASN A 18 12.71 -15.44 22.51
N SER A 19 11.57 -15.54 23.20
CA SER A 19 10.31 -15.09 22.62
C SER A 19 10.48 -13.60 22.40
N SER A 20 10.85 -13.23 21.19
CA SER A 20 10.61 -11.88 20.69
C SER A 20 9.12 -11.64 20.88
N LEU A 21 8.75 -10.88 21.92
CA LEU A 21 7.45 -10.23 21.94
C LEU A 21 7.50 -9.27 20.76
N VAL A 22 7.02 -9.76 19.62
CA VAL A 22 6.61 -8.91 18.50
C VAL A 22 5.47 -8.08 19.08
N LEU A 23 5.81 -6.91 19.60
CA LEU A 23 4.88 -5.80 19.67
C LEU A 23 4.59 -5.45 18.22
N ALA A 24 3.67 -6.20 17.61
CA ALA A 24 3.08 -5.84 16.33
C ALA A 24 2.50 -4.44 16.51
N ASP A 25 2.65 -3.61 15.49
CA ASP A 25 2.10 -2.27 15.48
C ASP A 25 0.57 -2.37 15.43
N THR A 26 -0.05 -2.52 16.60
CA THR A 26 -1.50 -2.72 16.77
C THR A 26 -2.34 -1.64 16.10
N ASN A 27 -1.76 -0.46 15.82
CA ASN A 27 -2.41 0.59 15.06
C ASN A 27 -2.45 0.24 13.56
N SER A 28 -1.34 -0.17 12.95
CA SER A 28 -1.35 -0.57 11.54
C SER A 28 -2.26 -1.78 11.28
N ASP A 29 -2.26 -2.74 12.21
CA ASP A 29 -3.08 -3.95 12.13
C ASP A 29 -4.58 -3.64 12.18
N ILE A 30 -4.99 -2.75 13.07
CA ILE A 30 -6.41 -2.41 13.22
C ILE A 30 -6.94 -1.57 12.07
N GLU A 31 -6.15 -0.62 11.56
CA GLU A 31 -6.52 0.15 10.36
C GLU A 31 -6.73 -0.79 9.17
N THR A 32 -5.86 -1.78 8.99
CA THR A 32 -5.98 -2.79 7.94
C THR A 32 -7.30 -3.56 8.05
N ILE A 33 -7.66 -4.01 9.26
CA ILE A 33 -8.90 -4.74 9.52
C ILE A 33 -10.13 -3.86 9.27
N PHE A 34 -10.15 -2.64 9.80
CA PHE A 34 -11.31 -1.76 9.68
C PHE A 34 -11.53 -1.29 8.24
N ASN A 35 -10.45 -0.96 7.55
CA ASN A 35 -10.50 -0.66 6.13
C ASN A 35 -10.99 -1.86 5.33
N TRP A 36 -10.49 -3.08 5.61
CA TRP A 36 -11.01 -4.29 4.96
C TRP A 36 -12.51 -4.45 5.18
N ALA A 37 -12.98 -4.25 6.41
CA ALA A 37 -14.41 -4.34 6.72
C ALA A 37 -15.25 -3.32 5.92
N GLU A 38 -14.80 -2.06 5.83
CA GLU A 38 -15.44 -1.01 5.03
C GLU A 38 -15.60 -1.37 3.55
N ASN A 39 -14.57 -1.99 2.97
CA ASN A 39 -14.58 -2.36 1.57
C ASN A 39 -15.42 -3.62 1.29
N HIS A 40 -15.40 -4.59 2.20
CA HIS A 40 -16.04 -5.89 1.99
C HIS A 40 -17.52 -5.88 2.40
N TYR A 41 -17.91 -5.01 3.33
CA TYR A 41 -19.29 -4.87 3.81
C TYR A 41 -19.75 -3.40 3.74
N PRO A 42 -19.78 -2.77 2.55
CA PRO A 42 -20.14 -1.36 2.39
C PRO A 42 -21.57 -1.04 2.82
N GLU A 43 -22.46 -2.03 2.86
CA GLU A 43 -23.82 -1.90 3.37
C GLU A 43 -23.89 -1.80 4.91
N LEU A 44 -22.84 -2.23 5.60
CA LEU A 44 -22.73 -2.19 7.08
C LEU A 44 -21.84 -1.04 7.53
N PHE A 45 -20.75 -0.79 6.83
CA PHE A 45 -19.75 0.22 7.19
C PHE A 45 -19.75 1.33 6.15
N VAL A 46 -20.85 2.08 6.14
CA VAL A 46 -21.10 3.16 5.18
C VAL A 46 -20.23 4.37 5.50
N ASP A 47 -19.48 4.82 4.48
CA ASP A 47 -18.51 5.90 4.52
C ASP A 47 -17.32 5.63 5.45
N HIS A 48 -16.11 6.00 5.01
CA HIS A 48 -14.91 5.85 5.82
C HIS A 48 -14.98 6.66 7.11
N GLN A 49 -14.57 6.06 8.22
CA GLN A 49 -14.53 6.72 9.53
C GLN A 49 -13.13 6.73 10.11
N VAL A 50 -12.79 7.78 10.86
CA VAL A 50 -11.50 7.87 11.55
C VAL A 50 -11.52 6.99 12.80
N THR A 51 -10.45 6.23 13.00
CA THR A 51 -10.28 5.41 14.22
C THR A 51 -10.11 6.28 15.45
N GLN A 52 -10.97 6.04 16.43
CA GLN A 52 -11.00 6.68 17.74
C GLN A 52 -10.39 5.74 18.79
N SER A 53 -9.94 6.30 19.90
CA SER A 53 -9.34 5.53 21.00
C SER A 53 -9.91 5.96 22.34
N VAL A 54 -10.42 5.00 23.11
CA VAL A 54 -10.85 5.14 24.50
C VAL A 54 -10.45 3.85 25.21
N GLU A 55 -9.39 3.88 26.02
CA GLU A 55 -8.85 2.67 26.64
C GLU A 55 -9.94 1.81 27.32
N PRO A 56 -9.95 0.47 27.08
CA PRO A 56 -8.99 -0.32 26.29
C PRO A 56 -9.29 -0.41 24.78
N TRP A 57 -10.26 0.36 24.28
CA TRP A 57 -10.80 0.25 22.93
C TRP A 57 -10.10 1.16 21.92
N ARG A 58 -9.97 0.62 20.70
CA ARG A 58 -9.80 1.37 19.47
C ARG A 58 -10.96 1.05 18.54
N PHE A 59 -11.66 2.04 18.00
CA PHE A 59 -12.91 1.77 17.30
C PHE A 59 -13.26 2.84 16.25
N ARG A 60 -14.12 2.47 15.30
CA ARG A 60 -14.81 3.39 14.39
C ARG A 60 -16.31 3.31 14.63
N TYR A 61 -16.99 4.44 14.48
CA TYR A 61 -18.44 4.53 14.57
C TYR A 61 -19.01 5.02 13.25
N TYR A 62 -19.95 4.28 12.67
CA TYR A 62 -20.61 4.55 11.40
C TYR A 62 -22.02 5.08 11.67
N PRO A 63 -22.25 6.41 11.57
CA PRO A 63 -23.53 7.00 11.98
C PRO A 63 -24.70 6.60 11.08
N ALA A 64 -24.43 6.31 9.81
CA ALA A 64 -25.46 5.96 8.83
C ALA A 64 -26.13 4.61 9.14
N THR A 65 -25.38 3.66 9.71
CA THR A 65 -25.83 2.31 10.05
C THR A 65 -25.90 2.05 11.55
N ASP A 66 -25.48 3.04 12.35
CA ASP A 66 -25.40 2.96 13.81
C ASP A 66 -24.62 1.74 14.30
N ILE A 67 -23.47 1.50 13.66
CA ILE A 67 -22.56 0.38 13.94
C ILE A 67 -21.24 0.91 14.49
N TYR A 68 -20.71 0.23 15.51
CA TYR A 68 -19.33 0.34 15.94
C TYR A 68 -18.57 -0.91 15.52
N VAL A 69 -17.34 -0.72 15.03
CA VAL A 69 -16.33 -1.79 14.93
C VAL A 69 -15.18 -1.42 15.84
N GLY A 70 -14.73 -2.36 16.67
CA GLY A 70 -13.78 -2.06 17.74
C GLY A 70 -12.82 -3.21 18.01
N MET A 71 -11.59 -2.88 18.39
CA MET A 71 -10.64 -3.82 18.96
C MET A 71 -10.50 -3.58 20.45
N LYS A 72 -10.44 -4.68 21.20
CA LYS A 72 -10.00 -4.71 22.59
C LYS A 72 -9.16 -5.97 22.81
N ASP A 73 -8.00 -5.84 23.45
CA ASP A 73 -7.16 -6.97 23.83
C ASP A 73 -6.82 -7.96 22.68
N ASN A 74 -6.57 -7.44 21.46
CA ASN A 74 -6.32 -8.19 20.22
C ASN A 74 -7.51 -9.02 19.70
N GLU A 75 -8.71 -8.67 20.12
CA GLU A 75 -9.96 -9.24 19.64
C GLU A 75 -10.80 -8.16 18.95
N ILE A 76 -11.47 -8.53 17.87
CA ILE A 76 -12.34 -7.66 17.08
C ILE A 76 -13.79 -7.89 17.49
N PHE A 77 -14.50 -6.79 17.66
CA PHE A 77 -15.90 -6.74 18.08
C PHE A 77 -16.70 -5.79 17.21
N VAL A 78 -18.00 -6.03 17.16
CA VAL A 78 -18.99 -5.10 16.60
C VAL A 78 -20.09 -4.82 17.61
N LEU A 79 -20.70 -3.65 17.54
CA LEU A 79 -21.83 -3.25 18.39
C LEU A 79 -22.80 -2.38 17.56
N GLY A 80 -24.09 -2.51 17.79
CA GLY A 80 -25.13 -1.77 17.07
C GLY A 80 -25.59 -2.49 15.79
N GLY A 81 -26.40 -1.80 14.98
CA GLY A 81 -27.02 -2.35 13.78
C GLY A 81 -27.64 -3.76 13.99
N PRO A 82 -27.28 -4.77 13.18
CA PRO A 82 -27.83 -6.12 13.29
C PRO A 82 -27.38 -6.90 14.55
N TRP A 83 -26.38 -6.40 15.29
CA TRP A 83 -25.84 -7.05 16.48
C TRP A 83 -26.41 -6.49 17.80
N GLY A 84 -27.22 -5.43 17.73
CA GLY A 84 -27.83 -4.80 18.90
C GLY A 84 -26.85 -3.99 19.76
N HIS A 85 -27.38 -3.24 20.74
CA HIS A 85 -26.63 -2.19 21.45
C HIS A 85 -26.23 -2.54 22.88
N GLU A 86 -26.58 -3.72 23.38
CA GLU A 86 -26.38 -4.07 24.78
C GLU A 86 -24.93 -4.51 25.08
N HIS A 87 -24.36 -5.35 24.22
CA HIS A 87 -23.03 -5.94 24.41
C HIS A 87 -22.27 -6.06 23.08
N PRO A 88 -20.96 -5.77 23.05
CA PRO A 88 -20.15 -5.99 21.85
C PRO A 88 -20.15 -7.48 21.49
N THR A 89 -20.43 -7.78 20.23
CA THR A 89 -20.37 -9.13 19.67
C THR A 89 -18.95 -9.40 19.20
N PHE A 90 -18.32 -10.45 19.75
CA PHE A 90 -17.03 -10.92 19.30
C PHE A 90 -17.12 -11.46 17.87
N ILE A 91 -16.19 -11.05 17.03
CA ILE A 91 -16.06 -11.51 15.64
C ILE A 91 -14.93 -12.52 15.52
N GLU A 92 -13.70 -12.08 15.80
CA GLU A 92 -12.50 -12.87 15.55
C GLU A 92 -11.29 -12.26 16.28
N THR A 93 -10.19 -13.00 16.38
CA THR A 93 -8.91 -12.41 16.83
C THR A 93 -8.25 -11.58 15.72
N THR A 94 -7.47 -10.56 16.07
CA THR A 94 -6.75 -9.74 15.09
C THR A 94 -5.83 -10.59 14.22
N ALA A 95 -5.11 -11.53 14.81
CA ALA A 95 -4.18 -12.41 14.10
C ALA A 95 -4.88 -13.32 13.08
N SER A 96 -5.99 -13.96 13.46
CA SER A 96 -6.78 -14.79 12.54
C SER A 96 -7.36 -13.97 11.40
N LEU A 97 -7.87 -12.77 11.69
CA LEU A 97 -8.50 -11.92 10.69
C LEU A 97 -7.46 -11.33 9.72
N LEU A 98 -6.32 -10.87 10.21
CA LEU A 98 -5.19 -10.44 9.36
C LEU A 98 -4.67 -11.59 8.49
N SER A 99 -4.57 -12.80 9.05
CA SER A 99 -4.22 -13.99 8.27
C SER A 99 -5.25 -14.22 7.16
N HIS A 100 -6.54 -14.11 7.46
CA HIS A 100 -7.61 -14.27 6.48
C HIS A 100 -7.47 -13.25 5.34
N ILE A 101 -7.39 -11.96 5.67
CA ILE A 101 -7.19 -10.83 4.74
C ILE A 101 -5.96 -11.07 3.84
N SER A 102 -4.83 -11.50 4.43
CA SER A 102 -3.60 -11.76 3.67
C SER A 102 -3.70 -12.95 2.70
N THR A 103 -4.48 -13.98 3.05
CA THR A 103 -4.62 -15.20 2.24
C THR A 103 -5.63 -15.08 1.11
N THR A 104 -6.61 -14.19 1.22
CA THR A 104 -7.60 -13.95 0.16
C THR A 104 -7.07 -12.99 -0.91
N GLY A 105 -5.92 -12.36 -0.69
CA GLY A 105 -5.41 -11.29 -1.56
C GLY A 105 -6.26 -10.02 -1.51
N GLU A 106 -7.20 -9.95 -0.56
CA GLU A 106 -8.07 -8.81 -0.35
C GLU A 106 -7.33 -7.79 0.51
N ASN A 107 -6.68 -6.82 -0.12
CA ASN A 107 -6.08 -5.71 0.59
C ASN A 107 -7.18 -4.86 1.23
N GLY A 108 -7.16 -4.71 2.56
CA GLY A 108 -8.09 -3.85 3.30
C GLY A 108 -7.93 -2.39 2.92
N SER A 109 -8.59 -1.99 1.83
CA SER A 109 -8.20 -0.84 1.01
C SER A 109 -7.95 0.41 1.85
N ILE A 110 -6.72 0.89 1.70
CA ILE A 110 -6.25 2.16 2.22
C ILE A 110 -7.15 3.23 1.61
N ALA A 111 -7.82 4.03 2.44
CA ALA A 111 -8.87 4.94 1.99
C ALA A 111 -8.41 5.96 0.92
N GLY A 112 -7.11 6.19 0.79
CA GLY A 112 -6.49 7.05 -0.22
C GLY A 112 -5.95 6.34 -1.47
N CYS A 113 -5.95 5.01 -1.55
CA CYS A 113 -5.37 4.23 -2.64
C CYS A 113 -6.32 3.14 -3.14
N ASN A 114 -6.70 3.20 -4.40
CA ASN A 114 -7.31 2.08 -5.11
C ASN A 114 -6.25 1.01 -5.39
N THR A 115 -6.46 -0.17 -4.80
CA THR A 115 -5.57 -1.33 -4.90
C THR A 115 -6.17 -2.49 -5.69
N THR A 116 -7.21 -2.26 -6.50
CA THR A 116 -7.94 -3.36 -7.18
C THR A 116 -7.08 -4.08 -8.23
N ASP A 117 -6.16 -3.37 -8.90
CA ASP A 117 -5.33 -3.93 -9.99
C ASP A 117 -3.84 -4.03 -9.61
N VAL A 118 -3.54 -4.20 -8.33
CA VAL A 118 -2.15 -4.28 -7.86
C VAL A 118 -1.60 -5.71 -8.02
N PRO A 119 -0.35 -5.88 -8.48
CA PRO A 119 0.21 -7.21 -8.67
C PRO A 119 0.34 -7.98 -7.34
N ALA A 120 0.20 -9.30 -7.43
CA ALA A 120 0.32 -10.19 -6.29
C ALA A 120 1.70 -10.06 -5.61
N GLY A 121 1.71 -10.10 -4.27
CA GLY A 121 2.92 -9.92 -3.46
C GLY A 121 3.24 -8.47 -3.09
N MET A 122 2.44 -7.51 -3.57
CA MET A 122 2.41 -6.15 -3.04
C MET A 122 1.70 -6.12 -1.68
N VAL A 123 2.27 -5.38 -0.76
CA VAL A 123 1.77 -5.20 0.61
C VAL A 123 1.54 -3.72 0.86
N PHE A 124 0.35 -3.43 1.38
CA PHE A 124 -0.14 -2.09 1.64
C PHE A 124 -0.40 -1.96 3.15
N SER A 125 0.06 -0.86 3.74
CA SER A 125 -0.34 -0.47 5.10
C SER A 125 -0.58 1.04 5.16
N GLN A 126 -1.49 1.46 6.04
CA GLN A 126 -1.83 2.87 6.24
C GLN A 126 -1.76 3.22 7.72
N ASN A 127 -1.16 4.37 8.02
CA ASN A 127 -1.16 4.98 9.34
C ASN A 127 -1.49 6.47 9.19
N GLY A 128 -2.77 6.81 9.43
CA GLY A 128 -3.31 8.14 9.12
C GLY A 128 -3.18 8.46 7.64
N ASP A 129 -2.56 9.60 7.33
CA ASP A 129 -2.35 10.05 5.93
C ASP A 129 -1.12 9.39 5.27
N VAL A 130 -0.39 8.52 5.97
CA VAL A 130 0.80 7.85 5.44
C VAL A 130 0.46 6.43 4.99
N VAL A 131 0.68 6.17 3.71
CA VAL A 131 0.57 4.86 3.06
C VAL A 131 1.96 4.31 2.84
N GLN A 132 2.17 3.04 3.17
CA GLN A 132 3.38 2.31 2.85
C GLN A 132 3.02 1.19 1.87
N VAL A 133 3.71 1.18 0.73
CA VAL A 133 3.64 0.15 -0.31
C VAL A 133 4.98 -0.57 -0.33
N THR A 134 4.98 -1.89 -0.19
CA THR A 134 6.21 -2.68 -0.23
C THR A 134 6.01 -4.07 -0.79
N THR A 135 7.09 -4.71 -1.23
CA THR A 135 7.12 -6.15 -1.55
C THR A 135 7.80 -6.99 -0.45
N ASN A 136 7.96 -6.43 0.76
CA ASN A 136 8.62 -7.07 1.91
C ASN A 136 10.03 -7.61 1.58
N GLY A 137 10.76 -6.90 0.73
CA GLY A 137 12.11 -7.27 0.30
C GLY A 137 12.18 -8.46 -0.66
N GLN A 138 11.04 -8.95 -1.18
CA GLN A 138 11.00 -9.94 -2.25
C GLN A 138 10.76 -9.24 -3.59
N CYS A 139 11.28 -9.81 -4.68
CA CYS A 139 10.98 -9.30 -6.02
C CYS A 139 9.78 -10.05 -6.59
N ILE A 140 8.75 -9.31 -6.98
CA ILE A 140 7.51 -9.85 -7.53
C ILE A 140 7.55 -9.78 -9.06
N ALA A 141 6.87 -10.70 -9.75
CA ALA A 141 6.80 -10.65 -11.21
C ALA A 141 6.18 -9.31 -11.65
N LEU A 142 6.83 -8.64 -12.61
CA LEU A 142 6.24 -7.46 -13.24
C LEU A 142 4.97 -7.89 -14.00
N PRO A 143 3.79 -7.30 -13.71
CA PRO A 143 2.57 -7.64 -14.44
C PRO A 143 2.68 -7.27 -15.93
N ASP A 144 2.12 -8.12 -16.80
CA ASP A 144 2.15 -7.94 -18.26
C ASP A 144 1.30 -6.75 -18.73
N ASP A 145 0.31 -6.40 -17.92
CA ASP A 145 -0.50 -5.19 -17.99
C ASP A 145 0.15 -4.12 -17.11
N ALA A 146 0.89 -3.21 -17.74
CA ALA A 146 1.68 -2.16 -17.11
C ALA A 146 0.85 -1.06 -16.42
N ASN A 147 -0.06 -1.43 -15.51
CA ASN A 147 -0.61 -0.51 -14.53
C ASN A 147 0.51 -0.16 -13.54
N SER A 148 1.25 0.90 -13.89
CA SER A 148 2.32 1.49 -13.07
C SER A 148 1.78 2.25 -11.86
N ASN A 149 0.46 2.36 -11.71
CA ASN A 149 -0.16 3.14 -10.65
C ASN A 149 -0.36 2.27 -9.40
N LEU A 150 0.65 2.28 -8.52
CA LEU A 150 0.66 1.49 -7.30
C LEU A 150 -0.35 1.96 -6.25
N CYS A 151 -0.82 3.20 -6.37
CA CYS A 151 -1.84 3.81 -5.53
C CYS A 151 -2.71 4.69 -6.43
N ALA A 152 -3.62 4.07 -7.17
CA ALA A 152 -4.53 4.82 -8.03
C ALA A 152 -5.49 5.65 -7.18
N VAL A 153 -5.83 6.85 -7.64
CA VAL A 153 -6.85 7.65 -6.96
C VAL A 153 -8.21 6.97 -7.16
N PRO A 154 -8.98 6.69 -6.09
CA PRO A 154 -10.32 6.13 -6.23
C PRO A 154 -11.22 7.04 -7.06
N SER A 155 -12.14 6.45 -7.83
CA SER A 155 -13.16 7.21 -8.52
C SER A 155 -14.11 7.86 -7.51
N SER A 156 -14.63 9.02 -7.85
CA SER A 156 -15.60 9.73 -7.01
C SER A 156 -17.01 9.55 -7.56
N PRO A 157 -17.98 9.06 -6.75
CA PRO A 157 -19.36 8.88 -7.20
C PRO A 157 -20.11 10.21 -7.39
N ALA A 158 -19.55 11.32 -6.90
CA ALA A 158 -20.12 12.66 -7.00
C ALA A 158 -19.04 13.73 -7.20
N ARG A 159 -19.44 14.89 -7.71
CA ARG A 159 -18.56 16.06 -7.83
C ARG A 159 -18.19 16.58 -6.43
N THR A 160 -16.95 16.38 -6.00
CA THR A 160 -16.46 16.88 -4.69
C THR A 160 -15.99 18.33 -4.75
N GLY A 161 -15.52 18.80 -5.91
CA GLY A 161 -14.89 20.11 -6.05
C GLY A 161 -13.48 20.20 -5.44
N ILE A 162 -12.92 19.08 -4.97
CA ILE A 162 -11.59 19.02 -4.38
C ILE A 162 -10.58 18.77 -5.50
N SER A 163 -9.56 19.63 -5.59
CA SER A 163 -8.42 19.44 -6.49
C SER A 163 -7.18 19.10 -5.68
N VAL A 164 -6.48 18.03 -6.05
CA VAL A 164 -5.31 17.52 -5.33
C VAL A 164 -4.13 17.44 -6.28
N LEU A 165 -3.05 18.19 -5.98
CA LEU A 165 -1.78 18.08 -6.67
C LEU A 165 -0.91 17.02 -5.98
N GLY A 166 -0.63 15.94 -6.70
CA GLY A 166 0.32 14.91 -6.34
C GLY A 166 1.71 15.18 -6.91
N SER A 167 2.74 14.78 -6.17
CA SER A 167 4.13 14.78 -6.65
C SER A 167 4.86 13.52 -6.24
N ASN A 168 5.52 12.88 -7.19
CA ASN A 168 6.32 11.68 -6.98
C ASN A 168 7.81 12.03 -6.93
N ARG A 169 8.50 11.47 -5.95
CA ARG A 169 9.95 11.57 -5.81
C ARG A 169 10.55 10.19 -5.56
N MET A 170 11.42 9.75 -6.45
CA MET A 170 12.23 8.56 -6.22
C MET A 170 13.45 8.93 -5.35
N THR A 171 13.66 8.18 -4.27
CA THR A 171 14.80 8.35 -3.36
C THR A 171 15.96 7.43 -3.71
N SER A 172 15.67 6.24 -4.24
CA SER A 172 16.69 5.29 -4.69
C SER A 172 16.13 4.34 -5.74
N SER A 173 17.00 3.84 -6.61
CA SER A 173 16.70 2.79 -7.59
C SER A 173 17.94 1.93 -7.84
N GLU A 174 17.73 0.65 -8.06
CA GLU A 174 18.78 -0.30 -8.41
C GLU A 174 18.24 -1.29 -9.45
N ILE A 175 19.01 -1.50 -10.52
CA ILE A 175 18.77 -2.56 -11.50
C ILE A 175 19.89 -3.59 -11.40
N LYS A 176 19.54 -4.88 -11.33
CA LYS A 176 20.47 -6.00 -11.33
C LYS A 176 20.21 -6.90 -12.53
N GLY A 177 21.25 -7.62 -12.93
CA GLY A 177 21.17 -8.57 -14.04
C GLY A 177 21.25 -7.93 -15.44
N ILE A 178 21.44 -6.62 -15.55
CA ILE A 178 21.72 -5.94 -16.81
C ILE A 178 22.94 -5.04 -16.63
N SER A 179 23.87 -5.11 -17.57
CA SER A 179 24.96 -4.14 -17.73
C SER A 179 24.93 -3.59 -19.16
N ILE A 180 24.87 -2.27 -19.28
CA ILE A 180 25.01 -1.55 -20.55
C ILE A 180 26.28 -0.72 -20.47
N ASP A 181 27.30 -1.10 -21.23
CA ASP A 181 28.57 -0.36 -21.33
C ASP A 181 28.66 0.26 -22.74
N MET A 182 27.85 1.31 -22.95
CA MET A 182 27.79 2.03 -24.22
C MET A 182 28.13 3.51 -24.01
N PRO A 183 29.20 4.03 -24.62
CA PRO A 183 29.58 5.43 -24.48
C PRO A 183 28.45 6.37 -24.93
N GLY A 184 27.95 7.21 -24.02
CA GLY A 184 26.94 8.23 -24.32
C GLY A 184 25.48 7.81 -24.12
N MET A 185 25.19 6.57 -23.70
CA MET A 185 23.83 6.19 -23.28
C MET A 185 23.62 6.45 -21.78
N PRO A 186 22.48 7.04 -21.37
CA PRO A 186 22.11 7.15 -19.97
C PRO A 186 22.02 5.77 -19.32
N ASN A 187 22.40 5.68 -18.04
CA ASN A 187 22.15 4.47 -17.25
C ASN A 187 20.63 4.18 -17.26
N PRO A 188 20.19 2.95 -17.59
CA PRO A 188 18.76 2.59 -17.60
C PRO A 188 18.05 2.88 -16.28
N ALA A 189 18.73 2.79 -15.13
CA ALA A 189 18.14 3.15 -13.84
C ALA A 189 17.78 4.65 -13.75
N GLY A 190 18.58 5.53 -14.35
CA GLY A 190 18.31 6.97 -14.39
C GLY A 190 17.10 7.32 -15.25
N ALA A 191 16.93 6.63 -16.39
CA ALA A 191 15.76 6.82 -17.25
C ALA A 191 14.44 6.39 -16.56
N LEU A 192 14.49 5.33 -15.76
CA LEU A 192 13.35 4.89 -14.93
C LEU A 192 13.10 5.84 -13.75
N GLN A 193 14.15 6.45 -13.20
CA GLN A 193 14.00 7.47 -12.18
C GLN A 193 13.26 8.70 -12.69
N ASP A 194 13.61 9.16 -13.90
CA ASP A 194 12.97 10.32 -14.54
C ASP A 194 11.51 10.03 -14.93
N SER A 195 11.15 8.79 -15.27
CA SER A 195 9.76 8.43 -15.61
C SER A 195 8.84 8.37 -14.39
N PHE A 196 9.38 8.09 -13.22
CA PHE A 196 8.63 8.06 -11.96
C PHE A 196 8.47 9.46 -11.35
N ALA A 197 9.46 10.33 -11.55
CA ALA A 197 9.42 11.70 -11.05
C ALA A 197 8.42 12.53 -11.87
N GLY A 198 7.44 13.15 -11.18
CA GLY A 198 6.43 13.92 -11.87
C GLY A 198 5.41 14.54 -10.92
N THR A 199 4.66 15.49 -11.45
CA THR A 199 3.54 16.15 -10.75
C THR A 199 2.26 15.88 -11.51
N TYR A 200 1.25 15.36 -10.85
CA TYR A 200 -0.06 15.06 -11.44
C TYR A 200 -1.14 15.74 -10.60
N CYS A 201 -2.27 16.11 -11.19
CA CYS A 201 -3.36 16.71 -10.43
C CYS A 201 -4.67 15.97 -10.66
N THR A 202 -5.41 15.72 -9.58
CA THR A 202 -6.72 15.08 -9.64
C THR A 202 -7.81 16.07 -9.25
N MET A 203 -8.76 16.29 -10.15
CA MET A 203 -9.99 17.04 -9.90
C MET A 203 -11.07 16.12 -9.34
N ASN A 204 -11.99 16.70 -8.57
CA ASN A 204 -13.07 15.98 -7.89
C ASN A 204 -12.55 14.77 -7.09
N ALA A 205 -11.37 14.90 -6.50
CA ALA A 205 -10.74 13.85 -5.75
C ALA A 205 -11.55 13.52 -4.47
N PRO A 206 -11.52 12.27 -3.97
CA PRO A 206 -12.08 11.92 -2.67
C PRO A 206 -11.36 12.69 -1.54
N GLU A 207 -12.07 13.08 -0.48
CA GLU A 207 -11.49 13.81 0.67
C GLU A 207 -10.29 13.06 1.28
N GLN A 208 -10.32 11.73 1.24
CA GLN A 208 -9.30 10.85 1.81
C GLN A 208 -7.96 10.89 1.05
N THR A 209 -7.93 11.49 -0.14
CA THR A 209 -6.69 11.68 -0.92
C THR A 209 -6.03 13.03 -0.65
N ALA A 210 -6.71 13.91 0.08
CA ALA A 210 -6.15 15.19 0.51
C ALA A 210 -5.03 14.94 1.53
N ASN A 211 -3.82 15.43 1.24
CA ASN A 211 -2.65 15.32 2.12
C ASN A 211 -2.05 13.91 2.29
N LEU A 212 -2.42 12.95 1.44
CA LEU A 212 -1.85 11.61 1.45
C LEU A 212 -0.34 11.61 1.15
N ILE A 213 0.43 10.84 1.91
CA ILE A 213 1.85 10.56 1.69
C ILE A 213 1.98 9.08 1.39
N VAL A 214 2.47 8.70 0.22
CA VAL A 214 2.67 7.29 -0.18
C VAL A 214 4.16 6.99 -0.25
N ASN A 215 4.67 6.24 0.72
CA ASN A 215 6.01 5.68 0.70
C ASN A 215 5.99 4.34 -0.04
N MET A 216 6.95 4.15 -0.94
CA MET A 216 7.09 2.96 -1.77
C MET A 216 8.48 2.36 -1.55
N ASP A 217 8.55 1.04 -1.42
CA ASP A 217 9.77 0.23 -1.41
C ASP A 217 9.50 -1.10 -2.10
N VAL A 218 9.67 -1.12 -3.43
CA VAL A 218 9.15 -2.16 -4.32
C VAL A 218 10.29 -2.78 -5.12
N CYS A 219 10.28 -4.12 -5.24
CA CYS A 219 11.13 -4.84 -6.18
C CYS A 219 10.31 -5.62 -7.22
N TYR A 220 10.63 -5.44 -8.49
CA TYR A 220 10.12 -6.22 -9.61
C TYR A 220 11.18 -7.19 -10.15
N ASP A 221 10.76 -8.41 -10.45
CA ASP A 221 11.44 -9.33 -11.33
C ASP A 221 10.96 -9.08 -12.77
N MET A 222 11.90 -8.65 -13.60
CA MET A 222 11.69 -8.32 -15.00
C MET A 222 12.34 -9.34 -15.94
N THR A 223 12.81 -10.47 -15.42
CA THR A 223 13.58 -11.47 -16.18
C THR A 223 12.87 -11.85 -17.47
N THR A 224 11.56 -12.10 -17.40
CA THR A 224 10.71 -12.47 -18.55
C THR A 224 10.71 -11.40 -19.65
N GLN A 225 10.73 -10.11 -19.28
CA GLN A 225 10.73 -9.00 -20.23
C GLN A 225 12.04 -8.90 -21.02
N PHE A 226 13.12 -9.47 -20.48
CA PHE A 226 14.44 -9.48 -21.09
C PHE A 226 14.80 -10.81 -21.79
N GLU A 227 13.96 -11.83 -21.73
CA GLU A 227 14.21 -13.13 -22.38
C GLU A 227 14.38 -13.02 -23.91
N SER A 228 13.72 -12.04 -24.52
CA SER A 228 13.78 -11.80 -25.97
C SER A 228 15.02 -11.01 -26.41
N PHE A 229 15.77 -10.41 -25.47
CA PHE A 229 16.96 -9.66 -25.79
C PHE A 229 18.17 -10.59 -25.93
N GLN A 230 18.90 -10.44 -27.02
CA GLN A 230 20.15 -11.17 -27.20
C GLN A 230 21.32 -10.38 -26.62
N ASP A 231 22.21 -11.07 -25.92
CA ASP A 231 23.49 -10.52 -25.50
C ASP A 231 24.24 -9.95 -26.70
N ILE A 232 24.77 -8.74 -26.54
CA ILE A 232 25.66 -8.13 -27.52
C ILE A 232 27.03 -8.01 -26.86
N PRO A 233 27.98 -8.91 -27.19
CA PRO A 233 29.29 -8.93 -26.56
C PRO A 233 29.98 -7.56 -26.57
N GLY A 234 30.37 -7.08 -25.39
CA GLY A 234 31.04 -5.79 -25.21
C GLY A 234 30.12 -4.56 -25.22
N MET A 235 28.79 -4.73 -25.24
CA MET A 235 27.83 -3.62 -25.17
C MET A 235 26.70 -3.88 -24.17
N ILE A 236 26.02 -5.02 -24.28
CA ILE A 236 24.88 -5.38 -23.42
C ILE A 236 25.11 -6.79 -22.90
N THR A 237 25.04 -6.95 -21.58
CA THR A 237 25.11 -8.26 -20.93
C THR A 237 23.89 -8.43 -20.03
N ILE A 238 23.15 -9.51 -20.26
CA ILE A 238 21.97 -9.89 -19.49
C ILE A 238 22.33 -11.14 -18.69
N ASN A 239 22.29 -11.03 -17.37
CA ASN A 239 22.56 -12.11 -16.44
C ASN A 239 21.38 -12.28 -15.49
N PRO A 240 20.43 -13.18 -15.80
CA PRO A 240 19.27 -13.43 -14.96
C PRO A 240 19.63 -13.84 -13.51
N PRO A 241 18.79 -13.51 -12.51
CA PRO A 241 17.54 -12.77 -12.67
C PRO A 241 17.78 -11.28 -12.92
N VAL A 242 16.93 -10.69 -13.77
CA VAL A 242 16.88 -9.24 -13.98
C VAL A 242 15.88 -8.67 -13.00
N THR A 243 16.34 -7.84 -12.07
CA THR A 243 15.47 -7.22 -11.05
C THR A 243 15.61 -5.72 -11.04
N PHE A 244 14.52 -5.02 -10.76
CA PHE A 244 14.47 -3.59 -10.58
C PHE A 244 13.83 -3.28 -9.23
N SER A 245 14.59 -2.64 -8.35
CA SER A 245 14.11 -2.17 -7.05
C SER A 245 14.14 -0.65 -6.99
N PHE A 246 13.13 -0.06 -6.36
CA PHE A 246 13.10 1.37 -6.12
C PHE A 246 12.40 1.70 -4.82
N ALA A 247 12.82 2.82 -4.23
CA ALA A 247 12.12 3.46 -3.14
C ALA A 247 11.80 4.90 -3.49
N GLY A 248 10.67 5.40 -3.02
CA GLY A 248 10.22 6.75 -3.29
C GLY A 248 9.06 7.18 -2.40
N THR A 249 8.70 8.44 -2.53
CA THR A 249 7.57 9.05 -1.81
C THR A 249 6.72 9.82 -2.81
N ALA A 250 5.42 9.57 -2.79
CA ALA A 250 4.41 10.44 -3.37
C ALA A 250 3.80 11.31 -2.28
N THR A 251 3.51 12.57 -2.58
CA THR A 251 2.81 13.46 -1.65
C THR A 251 1.69 14.17 -2.38
N SER A 252 0.55 14.32 -1.71
CA SER A 252 -0.63 15.02 -2.20
C SER A 252 -0.87 16.30 -1.41
N GLN A 253 -1.37 17.35 -2.07
CA GLN A 253 -1.80 18.58 -1.40
C GLN A 253 -3.03 19.17 -2.11
N VAL A 254 -3.95 19.75 -1.33
CA VAL A 254 -5.12 20.41 -1.91
C VAL A 254 -4.70 21.72 -2.59
N VAL A 255 -5.19 21.93 -3.81
CA VAL A 255 -4.94 23.13 -4.61
C VAL A 255 -6.25 23.76 -5.06
N GLY A 256 -6.22 25.05 -5.42
CA GLY A 256 -7.41 25.76 -5.86
C GLY A 256 -7.87 25.38 -7.27
N ASP A 257 -6.94 25.08 -8.18
CA ASP A 257 -7.21 24.74 -9.58
C ASP A 257 -6.06 23.90 -10.14
N CYS A 258 -6.35 22.71 -10.67
CA CYS A 258 -5.37 21.83 -11.30
C CYS A 258 -4.68 22.48 -12.52
N PHE A 259 -5.42 23.25 -13.34
CA PHE A 259 -4.88 23.88 -14.55
C PHE A 259 -3.93 25.04 -14.25
N ALA A 260 -3.97 25.58 -13.03
CA ALA A 260 -3.07 26.63 -12.57
C ALA A 260 -1.77 26.10 -11.93
N THR A 261 -1.58 24.78 -11.88
CA THR A 261 -0.40 24.14 -11.28
C THR A 261 0.69 23.82 -12.32
N ASN A 262 1.79 23.23 -11.85
CA ASN A 262 2.83 22.64 -12.70
C ASN A 262 2.56 21.17 -13.07
N ALA A 263 1.34 20.65 -12.86
CA ALA A 263 1.00 19.28 -13.19
C ALA A 263 1.28 18.94 -14.67
N THR A 264 1.92 17.80 -14.93
CA THR A 264 2.18 17.28 -16.27
C THR A 264 0.97 16.55 -16.84
N ALA A 265 0.11 16.04 -15.96
CA ALA A 265 -1.17 15.44 -16.30
C ALA A 265 -2.25 15.85 -15.28
N ILE A 266 -3.48 15.96 -15.76
CA ILE A 266 -4.67 16.21 -14.94
C ILE A 266 -5.68 15.09 -15.21
N PHE A 267 -6.32 14.61 -14.15
CA PHE A 267 -7.38 13.61 -14.22
C PHE A 267 -8.61 14.09 -13.44
N ASP A 268 -9.81 13.89 -13.95
CA ASP A 268 -11.05 14.14 -13.21
C ASP A 268 -11.60 12.81 -12.66
N ALA A 269 -11.58 12.63 -11.33
CA ALA A 269 -12.03 11.40 -10.70
C ALA A 269 -13.55 11.19 -10.75
N PHE A 270 -14.33 12.20 -11.14
CA PHE A 270 -15.77 12.12 -11.32
C PHE A 270 -16.17 11.87 -12.78
N THR A 271 -15.54 12.56 -13.75
CA THR A 271 -15.87 12.41 -15.18
C THR A 271 -15.01 11.38 -15.91
N GLU A 272 -13.91 10.94 -15.30
CA GLU A 272 -12.86 10.09 -15.90
C GLU A 272 -12.12 10.73 -17.09
N GLU A 273 -12.31 12.03 -17.29
CA GLU A 273 -11.60 12.80 -18.31
C GLU A 273 -10.14 13.01 -17.91
N SER A 274 -9.27 13.14 -18.92
CA SER A 274 -7.83 13.34 -18.69
C SER A 274 -7.20 14.32 -19.66
N TRP A 275 -6.24 15.09 -19.16
CA TRP A 275 -5.50 16.09 -19.91
C TRP A 275 -4.00 15.94 -19.70
N PHE A 276 -3.23 16.20 -20.74
CA PHE A 276 -1.77 16.25 -20.67
C PHE A 276 -1.25 17.63 -21.04
N ARG A 277 -0.23 18.06 -20.31
CA ARG A 277 0.42 19.35 -20.52
C ARG A 277 1.32 19.28 -21.75
N GLN A 278 1.08 20.20 -22.68
CA GLN A 278 1.85 20.37 -23.90
C GLN A 278 3.10 21.21 -23.64
N ALA A 279 4.03 21.19 -24.60
CA ALA A 279 5.28 21.96 -24.51
C ALA A 279 5.05 23.48 -24.43
N ASP A 280 3.95 23.98 -24.99
CA ASP A 280 3.54 25.40 -24.90
C ASP A 280 2.86 25.75 -23.56
N GLY A 281 2.69 24.76 -22.68
CA GLY A 281 2.03 24.90 -21.38
C GLY A 281 0.51 24.79 -21.41
N SER A 282 -0.11 24.62 -22.58
CA SER A 282 -1.54 24.32 -22.71
C SER A 282 -1.85 22.88 -22.30
N PHE A 283 -3.12 22.57 -22.05
CA PHE A 283 -3.58 21.22 -21.76
C PHE A 283 -4.43 20.71 -22.92
N ALA A 284 -4.08 19.52 -23.43
CA ALA A 284 -4.88 18.82 -24.42
C ALA A 284 -5.64 17.69 -23.75
N GLN A 285 -6.96 17.62 -23.99
CA GLN A 285 -7.79 16.52 -23.53
C GLN A 285 -7.50 15.27 -24.36
N ILE A 286 -7.36 14.12 -23.70
CA ILE A 286 -7.14 12.82 -24.35
C ILE A 286 -8.38 11.94 -24.27
N ARG A 287 -9.09 11.99 -23.14
CA ARG A 287 -10.30 11.22 -22.87
C ARG A 287 -11.39 12.12 -22.32
#